data_AF-A0A7C1ANJ1-F1
#
_entry.id   AF-A0A7C1ANJ1-F1
#
_cell.length_a   1.000
_cell.length_b   1.000
_cell.length_c   1.000
_cell.angle_alpha   90.00
_cell.angle_beta   90.00
_cell.angle_gamma   90.00
#
_symmetry.space_group_name_H-M   'P 1'
#
loop_
_entity.id
_entity.type
_entity.pdbx_description
1 polymer ?
#
loop_
_entity_poly.entity_id
_entity_poly.type
_entity_poly.pdbx_seq_one_letter_code
_entity_poly.pdbx_strand_id
1 'polypeptide(L)'
;MKNNPNYITKLAAIPRLGAGERQQLEPVVDKFSFRVNDYYVNLIDWDDPNDPIRRIIIPSAQELENWGRLDASDETNYMVAPSVEHKYEYTALILVNNVCGSYCRFCFRKRIFMNENDEVTRDISGGLEYIRQHKELTNILLTGGDPLILSTGKLKNIIRQLREMEHVNIIRIGSKIPAFNPFRIVNDPTLPEMLAKYSLPDKRIYLMAHFNHPRELTKEAIEAMDILHRAGVISCNQTALLKGINDNPDVLAELMK
;
A
#
# COMPACT_ATOMS: atom_id res chain seq x y z
N MET A 1 17.91 -12.75 13.30
CA MET A 1 17.06 -11.75 12.61
C MET A 1 16.62 -12.35 11.29
N LYS A 2 15.35 -12.21 10.90
CA LYS A 2 14.88 -12.68 9.58
C LYS A 2 15.42 -11.71 8.52
N ASN A 3 15.88 -12.20 7.36
CA ASN A 3 16.47 -11.32 6.34
C ASN A 3 15.40 -10.44 5.69
N ASN A 4 15.73 -9.18 5.39
CA ASN A 4 14.87 -8.33 4.56
C ASN A 4 14.85 -8.87 3.13
N PRO A 5 13.70 -8.78 2.44
CA PRO A 5 13.55 -9.35 1.12
C PRO A 5 14.26 -8.50 0.06
N ASN A 6 14.76 -9.14 -1.00
CA ASN A 6 15.35 -8.47 -2.14
C ASN A 6 14.26 -8.05 -3.12
N TYR A 7 14.30 -6.78 -3.55
CA TYR A 7 13.36 -6.27 -4.52
C TYR A 7 13.77 -6.63 -5.95
N ILE A 8 12.78 -7.03 -6.74
CA ILE A 8 12.92 -7.42 -8.14
C ILE A 8 12.11 -6.45 -8.98
N THR A 9 12.74 -5.81 -9.96
CA THR A 9 12.11 -4.82 -10.86
C THR A 9 12.16 -5.25 -12.33
N LYS A 10 12.72 -6.42 -12.63
CA LYS A 10 12.79 -6.98 -13.98
C LYS A 10 12.21 -8.38 -14.00
N LEU A 11 11.36 -8.67 -14.98
CA LEU A 11 10.76 -10.00 -15.16
C LEU A 11 11.81 -11.11 -15.33
N ALA A 12 12.93 -10.79 -15.98
CA ALA A 12 14.04 -11.73 -16.18
C ALA A 12 14.66 -12.26 -14.88
N ALA A 13 14.53 -11.52 -13.77
CA ALA A 13 15.05 -11.92 -12.47
C ALA A 13 14.08 -12.82 -11.68
N ILE A 14 12.91 -13.17 -12.24
CA ILE A 14 12.00 -14.16 -11.67
C ILE A 14 12.36 -15.54 -12.24
N PRO A 15 12.90 -16.49 -11.46
CA PRO A 15 13.47 -17.72 -12.01
C PRO A 15 12.43 -18.63 -12.70
N ARG A 16 11.21 -18.69 -12.15
CA ARG A 16 10.14 -19.59 -12.62
C ARG A 16 9.32 -19.04 -13.79
N LEU A 17 9.52 -17.78 -14.16
CA LEU A 17 8.82 -17.18 -15.30
C LEU A 17 9.50 -17.62 -16.60
N GLY A 18 8.78 -18.23 -17.55
CA GLY A 18 9.37 -18.75 -18.79
C GLY A 18 9.84 -17.63 -19.73
N ALA A 19 10.81 -17.92 -20.61
CA ALA A 19 11.34 -16.91 -21.56
C ALA A 19 10.25 -16.36 -22.51
N GLY A 20 9.38 -17.24 -23.03
CA GLY A 20 8.26 -16.83 -23.89
C GLY A 20 7.23 -15.97 -23.15
N GLU A 21 6.93 -16.31 -21.89
CA GLU A 21 6.03 -15.51 -21.06
C GLU A 21 6.63 -14.14 -20.74
N ARG A 22 7.92 -14.06 -20.39
CA ARG A 22 8.63 -12.79 -20.20
C ARG A 22 8.49 -11.89 -21.42
N GLN A 23 8.75 -12.43 -22.62
CA GLN A 23 8.65 -11.67 -23.86
C GLN A 23 7.22 -11.13 -24.10
N GLN A 24 6.20 -11.91 -23.76
CA GLN A 24 4.80 -11.48 -23.87
C GLN A 24 4.42 -10.38 -22.86
N LEU A 25 5.05 -10.38 -21.69
CA LEU A 25 4.77 -9.43 -20.62
C LEU A 25 5.65 -8.18 -20.67
N GLU A 26 6.73 -8.17 -21.46
CA GLU A 26 7.63 -7.02 -21.58
C GLU A 26 6.90 -5.73 -21.99
N PRO A 27 6.00 -5.73 -23.00
CA PRO A 27 5.24 -4.53 -23.37
C PRO A 27 4.33 -4.02 -22.24
N VAL A 28 3.90 -4.90 -21.34
CA VAL A 28 3.09 -4.52 -20.17
C VAL A 28 3.95 -3.74 -19.19
N VAL A 29 5.19 -4.20 -18.92
CA VAL A 29 6.07 -3.54 -17.95
C VAL A 29 6.69 -2.26 -18.48
N ASP A 30 6.78 -2.10 -19.80
CA ASP A 30 7.15 -0.84 -20.46
C ASP A 30 6.10 0.26 -20.22
N LYS A 31 4.81 -0.10 -20.27
CA LYS A 31 3.70 0.82 -20.00
C LYS A 31 3.45 1.00 -18.50
N PHE A 32 3.60 -0.08 -17.74
CA PHE A 32 3.18 -0.18 -16.36
C PHE A 32 4.26 -0.78 -15.48
N SER A 33 4.89 0.09 -14.68
CA SER A 33 5.96 -0.23 -13.75
C SER A 33 5.77 -1.57 -13.03
N PHE A 34 6.88 -2.31 -12.93
CA PHE A 34 6.95 -3.61 -12.27
C PHE A 34 7.89 -3.57 -11.08
N ARG A 35 7.41 -4.10 -9.95
CA ARG A 35 8.17 -4.21 -8.70
C ARG A 35 7.54 -5.29 -7.85
N VAL A 36 8.35 -6.24 -7.40
CA VAL A 36 8.00 -7.28 -6.42
C VAL A 36 9.19 -7.50 -5.48
N ASN A 37 9.08 -8.44 -4.55
CA ASN A 37 10.20 -8.89 -3.74
C ASN A 37 10.19 -10.41 -3.60
N ASP A 38 11.35 -10.99 -3.28
CA ASP A 38 11.54 -12.45 -3.18
C ASP A 38 10.62 -13.11 -2.14
N TYR A 39 10.37 -12.47 -0.99
CA TYR A 39 9.42 -12.98 0.01
C TYR A 39 8.01 -13.20 -0.58
N TYR A 40 7.46 -12.20 -1.27
CA TYR A 40 6.10 -12.32 -1.81
C TYR A 40 6.06 -13.22 -3.06
N VAL A 41 7.11 -13.22 -3.88
CA VAL A 41 7.24 -14.16 -5.01
C VAL A 41 7.26 -15.62 -4.54
N ASN A 42 7.86 -15.90 -3.39
CA ASN A 42 7.90 -17.24 -2.80
C ASN A 42 6.54 -17.71 -2.27
N LEU A 43 5.53 -16.84 -2.18
CA LEU A 43 4.17 -17.24 -1.85
C LEU A 43 3.41 -17.79 -3.05
N ILE A 44 3.91 -17.62 -4.27
CA ILE A 44 3.28 -18.13 -5.49
C ILE A 44 3.45 -19.65 -5.57
N ASP A 45 2.34 -20.35 -5.81
CA ASP A 45 2.36 -21.72 -6.29
C ASP A 45 2.56 -21.69 -7.81
N TRP A 46 3.76 -22.04 -8.26
CA TRP A 46 4.11 -21.97 -9.69
C TRP A 46 3.55 -23.12 -10.51
N ASP A 47 3.05 -24.16 -9.85
CA ASP A 47 2.41 -25.31 -10.51
C ASP A 47 0.90 -25.06 -10.71
N ASP A 48 0.31 -24.08 -10.02
CA ASP A 48 -1.06 -23.60 -10.25
C ASP A 48 -1.11 -22.45 -11.27
N PRO A 49 -1.65 -22.67 -12.49
CA PRO A 49 -1.79 -21.61 -13.50
C PRO A 49 -2.78 -20.52 -13.08
N ASN A 50 -3.65 -20.78 -12.11
CA ASN A 50 -4.63 -19.84 -11.58
C ASN A 50 -4.23 -19.22 -10.24
N ASP A 51 -2.98 -19.39 -9.81
CA ASP A 51 -2.51 -18.98 -8.50
C ASP A 51 -2.92 -17.53 -8.16
N PRO A 52 -3.64 -17.30 -7.04
CA PRO A 52 -4.19 -16.00 -6.69
C PRO A 52 -3.08 -14.99 -6.39
N ILE A 53 -1.95 -15.42 -5.80
CA ILE A 53 -0.84 -14.54 -5.45
C ILE A 53 -0.11 -14.07 -6.72
N ARG A 54 0.09 -14.97 -7.69
CA ARG A 54 0.62 -14.67 -9.01
C ARG A 54 -0.23 -13.61 -9.69
N ARG A 55 -1.56 -13.75 -9.68
CA ARG A 55 -2.49 -12.78 -10.27
C ARG A 55 -2.44 -11.39 -9.60
N ILE A 56 -2.04 -11.30 -8.32
CA ILE A 56 -1.88 -10.00 -7.63
C ILE A 56 -0.66 -9.25 -8.19
N ILE A 57 0.46 -9.91 -8.48
CA ILE A 57 1.76 -9.23 -8.72
C ILE A 57 2.43 -9.48 -10.07
N ILE A 58 2.14 -10.58 -10.75
CA ILE A 58 2.72 -10.88 -12.07
C ILE A 58 1.83 -10.25 -13.15
N PRO A 59 2.41 -9.47 -14.08
CA PRO A 59 1.63 -8.81 -15.12
C PRO A 59 0.82 -9.77 -15.99
N SER A 60 -0.26 -9.26 -16.57
CA SER A 60 -1.05 -9.91 -17.61
C SER A 60 -1.05 -9.08 -18.89
N ALA A 61 -1.00 -9.73 -20.05
CA ALA A 61 -1.14 -9.07 -21.35
C ALA A 61 -2.48 -8.32 -21.49
N GLN A 62 -3.53 -8.76 -20.80
CA GLN A 62 -4.85 -8.12 -20.77
C GLN A 62 -4.81 -6.69 -20.21
N GLU A 63 -3.77 -6.33 -19.45
CA GLU A 63 -3.62 -4.97 -18.93
C GLU A 63 -3.39 -3.93 -20.04
N LEU A 64 -2.99 -4.36 -21.24
CA LEU A 64 -2.82 -3.49 -22.41
C LEU A 64 -4.11 -3.26 -23.18
N GLU A 65 -5.19 -3.97 -22.86
CA GLU A 65 -6.49 -3.71 -23.43
C GLU A 65 -6.92 -2.28 -23.07
N ASN A 66 -7.18 -1.46 -24.10
CA ASN A 66 -7.50 -0.05 -23.92
C ASN A 66 -8.98 0.10 -23.55
N TRP A 67 -9.31 -0.06 -22.27
CA TRP A 67 -10.62 0.21 -21.70
C TRP A 67 -10.49 0.89 -20.33
N GLY A 68 -11.54 1.62 -19.91
CA GLY A 68 -11.53 2.38 -18.66
C GLY A 68 -10.80 3.72 -18.73
N ARG A 69 -10.43 4.26 -17.57
CA ARG A 69 -9.71 5.55 -17.40
C ARG A 69 -8.59 5.36 -16.37
N LEU A 70 -7.46 6.04 -16.54
CA LEU A 70 -6.33 5.97 -15.60
C LEU A 70 -6.68 6.58 -14.23
N ASP A 71 -7.48 7.65 -14.22
CA ASP A 71 -8.08 8.20 -13.00
C ASP A 71 -9.53 7.73 -12.88
N ALA A 72 -9.71 6.47 -12.47
CA ALA A 72 -11.04 5.86 -12.37
C ALA A 72 -11.91 6.44 -11.25
N SER A 73 -11.30 7.08 -10.24
CA SER A 73 -12.00 7.65 -9.08
C SER A 73 -12.11 9.18 -9.12
N ASP A 74 -11.69 9.78 -10.24
CA ASP A 74 -11.66 11.22 -10.46
C ASP A 74 -10.91 11.96 -9.32
N GLU A 75 -9.81 11.37 -8.83
CA GLU A 75 -9.01 11.88 -7.71
C GLU A 75 -8.43 13.25 -8.00
N THR A 76 -8.06 13.51 -9.26
CA THR A 76 -7.55 14.81 -9.70
C THR A 76 -8.58 15.94 -9.45
N ASN A 77 -9.88 15.66 -9.50
CA ASN A 77 -10.92 16.67 -9.25
C ASN A 77 -10.98 17.13 -7.78
N TYR A 78 -10.37 16.38 -6.87
CA TYR A 78 -10.36 16.67 -5.43
C TYR A 78 -8.98 17.11 -4.93
N MET A 79 -8.01 17.28 -5.83
CA MET A 79 -6.70 17.79 -5.46
C MET A 79 -6.78 19.28 -5.12
N VAL A 80 -6.48 19.61 -3.87
CA VAL A 80 -6.53 20.99 -3.33
C VAL A 80 -5.13 21.59 -3.14
N ALA A 81 -4.11 20.73 -3.12
CA ALA A 81 -2.70 21.05 -3.11
C ALA A 81 -1.92 19.87 -3.68
N PRO A 82 -0.63 20.01 -4.05
CA PRO A 82 0.21 18.88 -4.43
C PRO A 82 0.13 17.75 -3.40
N SER A 83 -0.21 16.55 -3.86
CA SER A 83 -0.37 15.34 -3.03
C SER A 83 -1.44 15.39 -1.95
N VAL A 84 -2.36 16.35 -1.98
CA VAL A 84 -3.50 16.39 -1.06
C VAL A 84 -4.82 16.32 -1.79
N GLU A 85 -5.61 15.32 -1.44
CA GLU A 85 -7.00 15.20 -1.88
C GLU A 85 -7.93 15.55 -0.70
N HIS A 86 -8.93 16.39 -0.94
CA HIS A 86 -9.97 16.72 0.04
C HIS A 86 -11.36 16.57 -0.59
N LYS A 87 -11.85 15.32 -0.57
CA LYS A 87 -13.16 14.94 -1.14
C LYS A 87 -14.31 15.00 -0.15
N TYR A 88 -14.04 14.71 1.12
CA TYR A 88 -15.05 14.63 2.18
C TYR A 88 -14.75 15.65 3.27
N GLU A 89 -15.80 16.30 3.78
CA GLU A 89 -15.73 17.44 4.70
C GLU A 89 -14.72 17.30 5.85
N TYR A 90 -14.62 16.11 6.46
CA TYR A 90 -13.75 15.89 7.63
C TYR A 90 -12.49 15.08 7.34
N THR A 91 -12.25 14.71 6.07
CA THR A 91 -11.17 13.78 5.70
C THR A 91 -10.34 14.29 4.53
N ALA A 92 -9.04 14.41 4.78
CA ALA A 92 -8.03 14.64 3.75
C ALA A 92 -7.11 13.43 3.58
N LEU A 93 -6.66 13.22 2.35
CA LEU A 93 -5.64 12.23 2.00
C LEU A 93 -4.33 12.96 1.71
N ILE A 94 -3.21 12.39 2.15
CA ILE A 94 -1.87 12.84 1.78
C ILE A 94 -1.16 11.69 1.06
N LEU A 95 -0.77 11.92 -0.19
CA LEU A 95 0.06 10.99 -0.95
C LEU A 95 1.53 11.19 -0.54
N VAL A 96 2.04 10.38 0.38
CA VAL A 96 3.35 10.60 1.01
C VAL A 96 4.52 9.96 0.28
N ASN A 97 4.25 9.12 -0.72
CA ASN A 97 5.25 8.38 -1.48
C ASN A 97 4.65 7.81 -2.77
N ASN A 98 5.47 7.57 -3.80
CA ASN A 98 5.09 6.93 -5.07
C ASN A 98 5.78 5.56 -5.25
N VAL A 99 6.11 4.87 -4.16
CA VAL A 99 6.71 3.53 -4.19
C VAL A 99 5.93 2.61 -3.26
N CYS A 100 5.76 1.35 -3.67
CA CYS A 100 5.11 0.29 -2.89
C CYS A 100 6.07 -0.86 -2.58
N GLY A 101 5.68 -1.74 -1.64
CA GLY A 101 6.35 -3.02 -1.38
C GLY A 101 6.26 -4.01 -2.54
N SER A 102 5.23 -3.86 -3.38
CA SER A 102 5.05 -4.51 -4.67
C SER A 102 3.97 -3.72 -5.43
N TYR A 103 3.95 -3.78 -6.77
CA TYR A 103 2.91 -3.14 -7.57
C TYR A 103 1.81 -4.13 -7.91
N CYS A 104 0.66 -3.97 -7.23
CA CYS A 104 -0.56 -4.72 -7.51
C CYS A 104 -0.98 -4.51 -8.96
N ARG A 105 -1.26 -5.59 -9.71
CA ARG A 105 -1.72 -5.48 -11.11
C ARG A 105 -3.12 -4.89 -11.24
N PHE A 106 -3.90 -4.91 -10.15
CA PHE A 106 -5.22 -4.31 -10.02
C PHE A 106 -5.20 -2.90 -9.39
N CYS A 107 -4.04 -2.27 -9.20
CA CYS A 107 -3.96 -0.97 -8.52
C CYS A 107 -4.75 0.10 -9.29
N PHE A 108 -5.76 0.71 -8.67
CA PHE A 108 -6.51 1.80 -9.30
C PHE A 108 -5.72 3.11 -9.40
N ARG A 109 -4.64 3.25 -8.61
CA ARG A 109 -3.68 4.36 -8.66
C ARG A 109 -2.44 4.06 -9.52
N LYS A 110 -2.50 3.09 -10.42
CA LYS A 110 -1.35 2.65 -11.22
C LYS A 110 -0.63 3.79 -11.95
N ARG A 111 -1.38 4.84 -12.33
CA ARG A 111 -0.87 6.06 -12.96
C ARG A 111 0.21 6.79 -12.16
N ILE A 112 0.18 6.74 -10.82
CA ILE A 112 1.17 7.45 -9.98
C ILE A 112 2.57 6.81 -10.04
N PHE A 113 2.66 5.60 -10.57
CA PHE A 113 3.92 4.87 -10.79
C PHE A 113 4.40 4.94 -12.24
N MET A 114 3.61 5.54 -13.14
CA MET A 114 4.00 5.74 -14.52
C MET A 114 4.97 6.92 -14.62
N ASN A 115 5.77 6.94 -15.68
CA ASN A 115 6.64 8.07 -15.97
C ASN A 115 5.80 9.35 -16.12
N GLU A 116 6.38 10.51 -15.77
CA GLU A 116 5.76 11.84 -15.93
C GLU A 116 4.53 12.11 -15.04
N ASN A 117 4.45 11.51 -13.84
CA ASN A 117 3.39 11.79 -12.87
C ASN A 117 3.88 12.71 -11.72
N ASP A 118 3.24 13.87 -11.57
CA ASP A 118 3.54 14.88 -10.54
C ASP A 118 2.50 14.92 -9.40
N GLU A 119 1.57 13.94 -9.33
CA GLU A 119 0.54 13.88 -8.28
C GLU A 119 1.16 13.64 -6.89
N VAL A 120 2.33 13.00 -6.85
CA VAL A 120 3.08 12.70 -5.62
C VAL A 120 4.36 13.53 -5.55
N THR A 121 4.44 14.41 -4.56
CA THR A 121 5.64 15.17 -4.22
C THR A 121 6.36 14.57 -3.02
N ARG A 122 7.69 14.71 -3.01
CA ARG A 122 8.52 14.37 -1.83
C ARG A 122 8.37 15.39 -0.72
N ASP A 123 7.96 16.61 -1.06
CA ASP A 123 7.71 17.69 -0.11
C ASP A 123 6.21 17.79 0.20
N ILE A 124 5.82 17.29 1.36
CA ILE A 124 4.44 17.34 1.85
C ILE A 124 4.12 18.62 2.65
N SER A 125 5.03 19.60 2.71
CA SER A 125 4.87 20.81 3.52
C SER A 125 3.58 21.57 3.20
N GLY A 126 3.30 21.75 1.90
CA GLY A 126 2.06 22.39 1.44
C GLY A 126 0.80 21.64 1.89
N GLY A 127 0.86 20.31 1.91
CA GLY A 127 -0.26 19.50 2.39
C GLY A 127 -0.49 19.58 3.89
N LEU A 128 0.59 19.61 4.67
CA LEU A 128 0.51 19.84 6.12
C LEU A 128 -0.02 21.24 6.44
N GLU A 129 0.34 22.24 5.64
CA GLU A 129 -0.16 23.60 5.82
C GLU A 129 -1.65 23.72 5.48
N TYR A 130 -2.10 23.07 4.40
CA TYR A 130 -3.52 22.96 4.08
C TYR A 130 -4.31 22.38 5.28
N ILE A 131 -3.86 21.26 5.84
CA ILE A 131 -4.53 20.65 7.00
C ILE A 131 -4.50 21.57 8.23
N ARG A 132 -3.42 22.33 8.43
CA ARG A 132 -3.33 23.28 9.54
C ARG A 132 -4.38 24.38 9.45
N GLN A 133 -4.68 24.86 8.24
CA GLN A 133 -5.64 25.93 7.97
C GLN A 133 -7.10 25.45 8.01
N HIS A 134 -7.35 24.19 7.68
CA HIS A 134 -8.68 23.59 7.59
C HIS A 134 -9.04 22.81 8.87
N LYS A 135 -9.72 23.48 9.81
CA LYS A 135 -10.02 22.96 11.16
C LYS A 135 -11.09 21.88 11.22
N GLU A 136 -11.91 21.77 10.18
CA GLU A 136 -12.87 20.70 9.97
C GLU A 136 -12.19 19.33 9.75
N LEU A 137 -10.92 19.31 9.30
CA LEU A 137 -10.20 18.08 9.02
C LEU A 137 -9.76 17.35 10.29
N THR A 138 -10.56 16.39 10.71
CA THR A 138 -10.30 15.59 11.92
C THR A 138 -9.68 14.22 11.63
N ASN A 139 -9.71 13.77 10.37
CA ASN A 139 -9.24 12.45 9.94
C ASN A 139 -8.29 12.55 8.74
N ILE A 140 -7.02 12.19 8.93
CA ILE A 140 -6.00 12.29 7.89
C ILE A 140 -5.54 10.91 7.45
N LEU A 141 -5.67 10.59 6.17
CA LEU A 141 -5.20 9.33 5.59
C LEU A 141 -3.85 9.53 4.88
N LEU A 142 -2.79 8.94 5.43
CA LEU A 142 -1.50 8.79 4.75
C LEU A 142 -1.61 7.64 3.74
N THR A 143 -1.36 7.92 2.48
CA THR A 143 -1.51 6.97 1.35
C THR A 143 -0.57 7.36 0.19
N GLY A 144 -0.92 7.04 -1.06
CA GLY A 144 -0.10 7.22 -2.26
C GLY A 144 0.26 5.85 -2.84
N GLY A 145 1.55 5.55 -2.86
CA GLY A 145 2.06 4.20 -2.99
C GLY A 145 1.84 3.45 -1.67
N ASP A 146 2.88 3.34 -0.85
CA ASP A 146 2.76 2.78 0.48
C ASP A 146 3.55 3.61 1.53
N PRO A 147 2.88 4.20 2.54
CA PRO A 147 3.53 4.98 3.58
C PRO A 147 4.52 4.19 4.43
N LEU A 148 4.33 2.88 4.62
CA LEU A 148 5.23 2.07 5.45
C LEU A 148 6.54 1.70 4.71
N ILE A 149 6.66 2.04 3.42
CA ILE A 149 7.95 2.04 2.72
C ILE A 149 8.87 3.18 3.20
N LEU A 150 8.29 4.28 3.71
CA LEU A 150 9.10 5.36 4.28
C LEU A 150 9.90 4.84 5.48
N SER A 151 11.10 5.39 5.64
CA SER A 151 11.86 5.16 6.87
C SER A 151 11.07 5.67 8.07
N THR A 152 11.24 5.01 9.22
CA THR A 152 10.50 5.38 10.44
C THR A 152 10.73 6.83 10.83
N GLY A 153 11.94 7.38 10.62
CA GLY A 153 12.23 8.79 10.86
C GLY A 153 11.40 9.74 10.00
N LYS A 154 11.22 9.44 8.70
CA LYS A 154 10.37 10.25 7.81
C LYS A 154 8.91 10.17 8.26
N LEU A 155 8.38 8.96 8.43
CA LEU A 155 6.99 8.74 8.87
C LEU A 155 6.71 9.42 10.23
N LYS A 156 7.64 9.32 11.17
CA LYS A 156 7.60 10.00 12.48
C LYS A 156 7.46 11.51 12.32
N ASN A 157 8.20 12.14 11.40
CA ASN A 157 8.12 13.58 11.19
C ASN A 157 6.74 14.02 10.67
N ILE A 158 6.11 13.21 9.81
CA ILE A 158 4.75 13.47 9.32
C ILE A 158 3.75 13.35 10.47
N ILE A 159 3.76 12.21 11.17
CA ILE A 159 2.82 11.93 12.26
C ILE A 159 2.96 12.94 13.40
N ARG A 160 4.18 13.32 13.77
CA ARG A 160 4.43 14.34 14.80
C ARG A 160 3.75 15.66 14.44
N GLN A 161 3.94 16.16 13.22
CA GLN A 161 3.36 17.44 12.79
C GLN A 161 1.83 17.38 12.73
N LEU A 162 1.25 16.26 12.30
CA LEU A 162 -0.20 16.06 12.36
C LEU A 162 -0.70 16.03 13.79
N ARG A 163 0.05 15.46 14.74
CA ARG A 163 -0.32 15.42 16.16
C ARG A 163 -0.18 16.76 16.88
N GLU A 164 0.61 17.68 16.36
CA GLU A 164 0.67 19.07 16.84
C GLU A 164 -0.59 19.87 16.46
N MET A 165 -1.40 19.37 15.53
CA MET A 165 -2.67 19.97 15.14
C MET A 165 -3.78 19.48 16.08
N GLU A 166 -4.32 20.38 16.89
CA GLU A 166 -5.32 20.04 17.91
C GLU A 166 -6.55 19.34 17.31
N HIS A 167 -7.02 19.81 16.16
CA HIS A 167 -8.21 19.31 15.46
C HIS A 167 -8.03 17.93 14.82
N VAL A 168 -6.79 17.45 14.63
CA VAL A 168 -6.53 16.13 14.04
C VAL A 168 -6.65 15.05 15.11
N ASN A 169 -7.71 14.25 15.01
CA ASN A 169 -8.02 13.17 15.94
C ASN A 169 -7.51 11.83 15.40
N ILE A 170 -7.85 11.51 14.16
CA ILE A 170 -7.56 10.21 13.55
C ILE A 170 -6.47 10.37 12.51
N ILE A 171 -5.46 9.49 12.59
CA ILE A 171 -4.50 9.29 11.50
C ILE A 171 -4.70 7.86 10.99
N ARG A 172 -4.97 7.72 9.70
CA ARG A 172 -5.05 6.43 9.02
C ARG A 172 -3.81 6.24 8.16
N ILE A 173 -3.30 5.03 8.10
CA ILE A 173 -2.16 4.65 7.25
C ILE A 173 -2.66 3.55 6.32
N GLY A 174 -2.80 3.84 5.03
CA GLY A 174 -3.15 2.85 4.02
C GLY A 174 -1.91 2.09 3.57
N SER A 175 -1.80 0.80 3.89
CA SER A 175 -0.58 0.04 3.59
C SER A 175 -0.86 -1.44 3.33
N LYS A 176 -0.16 -1.98 2.33
CA LYS A 176 -0.09 -3.41 2.02
C LYS A 176 1.22 -4.04 2.52
N ILE A 177 2.10 -3.28 3.18
CA ILE A 177 3.36 -3.80 3.72
C ILE A 177 3.21 -4.99 4.66
N PRO A 178 2.19 -5.09 5.54
CA PRO A 178 2.01 -6.31 6.33
C PRO A 178 1.91 -7.58 5.47
N ALA A 179 1.29 -7.49 4.28
CA ALA A 179 1.23 -8.59 3.32
C ALA A 179 2.48 -8.70 2.45
N PHE A 180 3.00 -7.57 1.94
CA PHE A 180 4.09 -7.55 0.95
C PHE A 180 5.50 -7.68 1.52
N ASN A 181 5.73 -7.15 2.72
CA ASN A 181 7.05 -7.16 3.36
C ASN A 181 6.89 -6.99 4.89
N PRO A 182 6.40 -8.02 5.59
CA PRO A 182 6.20 -7.96 7.05
C PRO A 182 7.50 -7.68 7.81
N PHE A 183 8.66 -8.01 7.24
CA PHE A 183 9.98 -7.74 7.82
C PHE A 183 10.25 -6.26 8.04
N ARG A 184 9.61 -5.37 7.27
CA ARG A 184 9.63 -3.92 7.54
C ARG A 184 9.15 -3.59 8.96
N ILE A 185 8.26 -4.40 9.52
CA ILE A 185 7.68 -4.24 10.86
C ILE A 185 8.43 -5.11 11.86
N VAL A 186 8.67 -6.38 11.52
CA VAL A 186 9.33 -7.36 12.42
C VAL A 186 10.78 -6.96 12.74
N ASN A 187 11.53 -6.44 11.76
CA ASN A 187 12.95 -6.14 11.93
C ASN A 187 13.24 -4.69 12.35
N ASP A 188 12.23 -3.81 12.40
CA ASP A 188 12.41 -2.41 12.80
C ASP A 188 11.61 -2.10 14.07
N PRO A 189 12.20 -2.26 15.27
CA PRO A 189 11.53 -1.98 16.54
C PRO A 189 11.18 -0.49 16.70
N THR A 190 11.86 0.41 15.97
CA THR A 190 11.60 1.84 16.09
C THR A 190 10.24 2.23 15.51
N LEU A 191 9.70 1.44 14.56
CA LEU A 191 8.38 1.67 13.96
C LEU A 191 7.25 1.48 14.98
N PRO A 192 7.08 0.31 15.64
CA PRO A 192 6.06 0.14 16.66
C PRO A 192 6.28 1.06 17.87
N GLU A 193 7.51 1.36 18.28
CA GLU A 193 7.79 2.35 19.33
C GLU A 193 7.23 3.74 18.97
N MET A 194 7.46 4.19 17.73
CA MET A 194 6.93 5.45 17.23
C MET A 194 5.39 5.43 17.20
N LEU A 195 4.79 4.35 16.73
CA LEU A 195 3.33 4.22 16.67
C LEU A 195 2.71 4.22 18.07
N ALA A 196 3.29 3.49 19.03
CA ALA A 196 2.85 3.46 20.42
C ALA A 196 2.89 4.86 21.07
N LYS A 197 3.89 5.68 20.72
CA LYS A 197 3.99 7.05 21.20
C LYS A 197 2.86 7.97 20.67
N TYR A 198 2.39 7.77 19.44
CA TYR A 198 1.47 8.69 18.77
C TYR A 198 0.05 8.13 18.56
N SER A 199 -0.19 6.87 18.92
CA SER A 199 -1.50 6.23 18.90
C SER A 199 -2.13 6.27 20.28
N LEU A 200 -2.91 7.33 20.54
CA LEU A 200 -3.46 7.63 21.86
C LEU A 200 -4.93 7.17 21.97
N PRO A 201 -5.48 7.01 23.20
CA PRO A 201 -6.89 6.66 23.44
C PRO A 201 -7.92 7.53 22.71
N ASP A 202 -7.70 8.83 22.71
CA ASP A 202 -8.55 9.87 22.11
C ASP A 202 -8.09 10.26 20.69
N LYS A 203 -6.83 9.97 20.35
CA LYS A 203 -6.20 10.28 19.07
C LYS A 203 -5.56 9.04 18.46
N ARG A 204 -6.39 8.12 17.97
CA ARG A 204 -5.96 6.78 17.55
C ARG A 204 -5.29 6.80 16.17
N ILE A 205 -4.31 5.91 15.97
CA ILE A 205 -3.79 5.57 14.63
C ILE A 205 -4.46 4.29 14.16
N TYR A 206 -4.93 4.31 12.91
CA TYR A 206 -5.48 3.14 12.24
C TYR A 206 -4.57 2.70 11.09
N LEU A 207 -4.37 1.39 10.96
CA LEU A 207 -3.79 0.78 9.78
C LEU A 207 -4.93 0.28 8.88
N MET A 208 -5.06 0.86 7.69
CA MET A 208 -5.89 0.28 6.64
C MET A 208 -5.01 -0.73 5.91
N ALA A 209 -5.02 -1.96 6.43
CA ALA A 209 -4.32 -3.09 5.85
C ALA A 209 -4.98 -3.47 4.52
N HIS A 210 -4.24 -4.17 3.68
CA HIS A 210 -4.74 -4.58 2.36
C HIS A 210 -4.32 -6.02 2.08
N PHE A 211 -5.06 -6.96 2.64
CA PHE A 211 -5.01 -8.39 2.32
C PHE A 211 -6.20 -8.74 1.40
N ASN A 212 -5.93 -9.56 0.39
CA ASN A 212 -6.87 -9.98 -0.64
C ASN A 212 -7.05 -11.49 -0.68
N HIS A 213 -6.11 -12.28 -0.14
CA HIS A 213 -6.21 -13.74 -0.13
C HIS A 213 -5.69 -14.31 1.19
N PRO A 214 -6.28 -15.39 1.76
CA PRO A 214 -5.81 -16.00 3.01
C PRO A 214 -4.32 -16.36 3.01
N ARG A 215 -3.78 -16.77 1.85
CA ARG A 215 -2.35 -17.08 1.69
C ARG A 215 -1.40 -15.90 1.92
N GLU A 216 -1.89 -14.67 1.95
CA GLU A 216 -1.08 -13.50 2.34
C GLU A 216 -0.93 -13.39 3.88
N LEU A 217 -1.76 -14.07 4.67
CA LEU A 217 -1.67 -14.16 6.13
C LEU A 217 -0.64 -15.21 6.55
N THR A 218 0.61 -14.98 6.13
CA THR A 218 1.75 -15.82 6.54
C THR A 218 2.04 -15.67 8.03
N LYS A 219 2.88 -16.55 8.59
CA LYS A 219 3.36 -16.44 9.97
C LYS A 219 4.00 -15.06 10.23
N GLU A 220 4.81 -14.58 9.30
CA GLU A 220 5.48 -13.28 9.36
C GLU A 220 4.48 -12.12 9.29
N ALA A 221 3.45 -12.21 8.43
CA ALA A 221 2.41 -11.19 8.32
C ALA A 221 1.58 -11.11 9.61
N ILE A 222 1.21 -12.26 10.20
CA ILE A 222 0.50 -12.33 11.47
C ILE A 222 1.35 -11.74 12.61
N GLU A 223 2.64 -12.10 12.67
CA GLU A 223 3.59 -11.54 13.64
C GLU A 223 3.70 -10.00 13.51
N ALA A 224 3.79 -9.50 12.28
CA ALA A 224 3.83 -8.07 12.01
C ALA A 224 2.54 -7.36 12.47
N MET A 225 1.37 -7.95 12.22
CA MET A 225 0.09 -7.39 12.66
C MET A 225 -0.02 -7.35 14.19
N ASP A 226 0.37 -8.43 14.87
CA ASP A 226 0.39 -8.49 16.33
C ASP A 226 1.32 -7.43 16.94
N ILE A 227 2.51 -7.20 16.37
CA ILE A 227 3.40 -6.10 16.78
C ILE A 227 2.71 -4.74 16.68
N LEU A 228 1.98 -4.48 15.59
CA LEU A 228 1.26 -3.22 15.42
C LEU A 228 0.08 -3.07 16.38
N HIS A 229 -0.66 -4.15 16.64
CA HIS A 229 -1.75 -4.15 17.63
C HIS A 229 -1.24 -3.86 19.03
N ARG A 230 -0.12 -4.48 19.43
CA ARG A 230 0.54 -4.21 20.71
C ARG A 230 1.07 -2.78 20.82
N ALA A 231 1.38 -2.14 19.69
CA ALA A 231 1.69 -0.70 19.62
C ALA A 231 0.45 0.21 19.67
N GLY A 232 -0.74 -0.34 19.95
CA GLY A 232 -1.97 0.43 20.07
C GLY A 232 -2.55 0.91 18.73
N VAL A 233 -2.16 0.29 17.60
CA VAL A 233 -2.77 0.56 16.29
C VAL A 233 -4.00 -0.31 16.10
N ILE A 234 -5.09 0.28 15.64
CA ILE A 234 -6.29 -0.47 15.23
C ILE A 234 -6.16 -0.79 13.75
N SER A 235 -6.35 -2.04 13.34
CA SER A 235 -6.33 -2.41 11.93
C SER A 235 -7.73 -2.65 11.38
N CYS A 236 -7.99 -2.19 10.16
CA CYS A 236 -9.08 -2.67 9.32
C CYS A 236 -8.49 -3.21 8.01
N ASN A 237 -9.11 -4.20 7.40
CA ASN A 237 -8.70 -4.71 6.09
C ASN A 237 -9.54 -4.09 4.97
N GLN A 238 -8.87 -3.53 3.96
CA GLN A 238 -9.48 -3.08 2.71
C GLN A 238 -9.13 -4.11 1.63
N THR A 239 -10.09 -4.94 1.27
CA THR A 239 -9.93 -5.94 0.21
C THR A 239 -10.67 -5.50 -1.05
N ALA A 240 -9.98 -5.55 -2.19
CA ALA A 240 -10.65 -5.42 -3.49
C ALA A 240 -11.26 -6.77 -3.87
N LEU A 241 -12.45 -6.77 -4.44
CA LEU A 241 -13.05 -7.97 -5.04
C LEU A 241 -12.43 -8.20 -6.41
N LEU A 242 -11.71 -9.30 -6.57
CA LEU A 242 -10.84 -9.57 -7.69
C LEU A 242 -11.14 -10.95 -8.28
N LYS A 243 -11.46 -10.97 -9.57
CA LYS A 243 -11.80 -12.18 -10.31
C LYS A 243 -10.67 -13.20 -10.30
N GLY A 244 -10.95 -14.44 -9.92
CA GLY A 244 -9.98 -15.52 -9.82
C GLY A 244 -8.97 -15.36 -8.68
N ILE A 245 -9.26 -14.50 -7.69
CA ILE A 245 -8.45 -14.32 -6.48
C ILE A 245 -9.34 -14.50 -5.27
N ASN A 246 -10.37 -13.68 -5.10
CA ASN A 246 -11.25 -13.69 -3.93
C ASN A 246 -12.72 -13.43 -4.30
N ASP A 247 -13.10 -13.73 -5.53
CA ASP A 247 -14.48 -13.71 -6.01
C ASP A 247 -15.30 -14.95 -5.60
N ASN A 248 -14.77 -15.75 -4.67
CA ASN A 248 -15.46 -16.87 -4.03
C ASN A 248 -15.79 -16.49 -2.56
N PRO A 249 -17.07 -16.63 -2.12
CA PRO A 249 -17.46 -16.31 -0.75
C PRO A 249 -16.70 -17.11 0.32
N ASP A 250 -16.34 -18.36 0.06
CA ASP A 250 -15.59 -19.19 1.00
C ASP A 250 -14.17 -18.66 1.22
N VAL A 251 -13.52 -18.19 0.14
CA VAL A 251 -12.18 -17.58 0.19
C VAL A 251 -12.20 -16.26 0.98
N LEU A 252 -13.23 -15.44 0.77
CA LEU A 252 -13.41 -14.21 1.54
C LEU A 252 -13.72 -14.49 3.01
N ALA A 253 -14.54 -15.50 3.30
CA ALA A 253 -14.85 -15.91 4.67
C ALA A 253 -13.59 -16.40 5.39
N GLU A 254 -12.74 -17.19 4.72
CA GLU A 254 -11.46 -17.64 5.27
C GLU A 254 -10.52 -16.46 5.56
N LEU A 255 -10.46 -15.47 4.67
CA LEU A 255 -9.61 -14.27 4.85
C LEU A 255 -10.06 -13.41 6.05
N MET A 256 -11.35 -13.38 6.33
CA MET A 256 -11.98 -12.50 7.33
C MET A 256 -12.19 -13.17 8.70
N LYS A 257 -11.78 -14.43 8.84
CA LYS A 257 -11.97 -15.23 10.05
C LYS A 257 -10.95 -14.88 11.14
#